data_AF-T0YBX1-F1
#
_entry.id   AF-T0YBX1-F1
#
_cell.length_a   1.000
_cell.length_b   1.000
_cell.length_c   1.000
_cell.angle_alpha   90.00
_cell.angle_beta   90.00
_cell.angle_gamma   90.00
#
_symmetry.space_group_name_H-M   'P 1'
#
loop_
_entity.id
_entity.type
_entity.pdbx_description
1 polymer ?
#
loop_
_entity_poly.entity_id
_entity_poly.type
_entity_poly.pdbx_seq_one_letter_code
_entity_poly.pdbx_strand_id
1 'polypeptide(L)'
;MGTRLPLVGSADAIALVGLFAAARMFMTLAAMDVGTAFGTLGARREMMVGFLAEPALLMVIFVASQISSSTALPVITDHLASGRLGLSPGLAFSAVAFILVLLAENARIPVDNPATHLELTMIHEAMVLEYSARHLALMEWAAQLKLFNYVCIGFALFLPWGVATGHIGPMGLAVAIPALAIKLAVAGAGLALIETLS
;
A
#
# COMPACT_ATOMS: atom_id res chain seq x y z
N MET A 1 24.32 6.82 -5.10
CA MET A 1 23.60 6.40 -6.31
C MET A 1 23.10 4.98 -6.11
N GLY A 2 21.81 4.83 -5.81
CA GLY A 2 21.17 3.54 -5.57
C GLY A 2 21.28 2.61 -6.78
N THR A 3 21.06 1.31 -6.53
CA THR A 3 20.92 0.23 -7.51
C THR A 3 20.32 0.77 -8.82
N ARG A 4 21.10 0.77 -9.92
CA ARG A 4 20.66 1.24 -11.25
C ARG A 4 19.64 0.27 -11.83
N LEU A 5 18.46 0.21 -11.23
CA LEU A 5 17.31 -0.49 -11.78
C LEU A 5 16.77 0.37 -12.94
N PRO A 6 16.37 -0.25 -14.06
CA PRO A 6 15.95 0.47 -15.27
C PRO A 6 14.76 1.42 -15.02
N LEU A 7 13.99 1.19 -13.96
CA LEU A 7 12.81 1.96 -13.60
C LEU A 7 13.07 3.05 -12.54
N VAL A 8 14.29 3.26 -12.05
CA VAL A 8 14.55 4.27 -10.99
C VAL A 8 14.22 5.69 -11.45
N GLY A 9 14.45 6.02 -12.73
CA GLY A 9 14.06 7.30 -13.30
C GLY A 9 12.54 7.48 -13.46
N SER A 10 11.80 6.37 -13.50
CA SER A 10 10.33 6.33 -13.65
C SER A 10 9.61 5.99 -12.34
N ALA A 11 10.33 5.70 -11.26
CA ALA A 11 9.81 5.39 -9.93
C ALA A 11 9.34 6.65 -9.20
N ASP A 12 8.52 7.43 -9.90
CA ASP A 12 7.80 8.57 -9.36
C ASP A 12 6.66 8.05 -8.48
N ALA A 13 6.55 8.60 -7.28
CA ALA A 13 5.46 8.28 -6.38
C ALA A 13 4.09 8.58 -7.00
N ILE A 14 3.98 9.58 -7.89
CA ILE A 14 2.73 9.87 -8.61
C ILE A 14 2.38 8.73 -9.58
N ALA A 15 3.37 8.19 -10.29
CA ALA A 15 3.17 7.06 -11.19
C ALA A 15 2.71 5.80 -10.43
N LEU A 16 3.22 5.58 -9.22
CA LEU A 16 2.77 4.49 -8.35
C LEU A 16 1.31 4.66 -7.93
N VAL A 17 0.87 5.87 -7.59
CA VAL A 17 -0.55 6.13 -7.30
C VAL A 17 -1.41 5.83 -8.53
N GLY A 18 -1.01 6.29 -9.71
CA GLY A 18 -1.70 5.99 -10.96
C GLY A 18 -1.77 4.48 -11.27
N LEU A 19 -0.70 3.74 -10.95
CA LEU A 19 -0.68 2.28 -11.08
C LEU A 19 -1.68 1.59 -10.15
N PHE A 20 -1.80 2.03 -8.90
CA PHE A 20 -2.81 1.50 -7.97
C PHE A 20 -4.23 1.85 -8.40
N ALA A 21 -4.45 3.07 -8.91
CA ALA A 21 -5.74 3.48 -9.46
C ALA A 21 -6.15 2.62 -10.66
N ALA A 22 -5.20 2.36 -11.58
CA ALA A 22 -5.42 1.46 -12.71
C ALA A 22 -5.71 0.02 -12.26
N ALA A 23 -4.96 -0.49 -11.28
CA ALA A 23 -5.22 -1.82 -10.72
C ALA A 23 -6.65 -1.90 -10.13
N ARG A 24 -7.09 -0.89 -9.36
CA ARG A 24 -8.46 -0.82 -8.81
C ARG A 24 -9.50 -0.77 -9.93
N MET A 25 -9.27 0.02 -10.98
CA MET A 25 -10.14 0.07 -12.15
C MET A 25 -10.33 -1.33 -12.76
N PHE A 26 -9.25 -2.07 -13.03
CA PHE A 26 -9.37 -3.41 -13.61
C PHE A 26 -10.07 -4.40 -12.67
N MET A 27 -9.81 -4.34 -11.36
CA MET A 27 -10.49 -5.19 -10.38
C MET A 27 -12.00 -4.91 -10.34
N THR A 28 -12.39 -3.63 -10.35
CA THR A 28 -13.81 -3.23 -10.32
C THR A 28 -14.53 -3.57 -11.62
N LEU A 29 -13.88 -3.43 -12.78
CA LEU A 29 -14.41 -3.88 -14.06
C LEU A 29 -14.60 -5.40 -14.08
N ALA A 30 -13.61 -6.15 -13.59
CA ALA A 30 -13.70 -7.61 -13.50
C ALA A 30 -14.90 -8.04 -12.64
N ALA A 31 -15.14 -7.38 -11.50
CA ALA A 31 -16.31 -7.64 -10.66
C ALA A 31 -17.64 -7.32 -11.36
N MET A 32 -17.69 -6.28 -12.21
CA MET A 32 -18.88 -5.92 -12.98
C MET A 32 -19.12 -6.87 -14.17
N ASP A 33 -18.06 -7.39 -14.79
CA ASP A 33 -18.13 -8.31 -15.95
C ASP A 33 -18.80 -9.65 -15.61
N VAL A 34 -18.81 -10.03 -14.33
CA VAL A 34 -19.53 -11.23 -13.88
C VAL A 34 -21.06 -11.06 -14.02
N GLY A 35 -21.56 -9.82 -14.03
CA GLY A 35 -22.96 -9.52 -14.30
C GLY A 35 -23.93 -9.79 -13.14
N THR A 36 -23.43 -9.94 -11.91
CA THR A 36 -24.25 -10.17 -10.72
C THR A 36 -24.54 -8.88 -9.95
N ALA A 37 -25.64 -8.87 -9.18
CA ALA A 37 -26.00 -7.72 -8.35
C ALA A 37 -24.92 -7.40 -7.31
N PHE A 38 -24.29 -8.41 -6.71
CA PHE A 38 -23.23 -8.24 -5.71
C PHE A 38 -21.95 -7.66 -6.30
N GLY A 39 -21.49 -8.16 -7.46
CA GLY A 39 -20.26 -7.65 -8.09
C GLY A 39 -20.36 -6.16 -8.41
N THR A 40 -21.51 -5.71 -8.96
CA THR A 40 -21.73 -4.28 -9.24
C THR A 40 -21.89 -3.42 -7.99
N LEU A 41 -22.47 -3.97 -6.91
CA LEU A 41 -22.64 -3.27 -5.64
C LEU A 41 -21.31 -3.12 -4.89
N GLY A 42 -20.48 -4.18 -4.86
CA GLY A 42 -19.11 -4.16 -4.34
C GLY A 42 -18.22 -3.19 -5.11
N ALA A 43 -18.23 -3.26 -6.44
CA ALA A 43 -17.43 -2.38 -7.31
C ALA A 43 -17.71 -0.88 -7.06
N ARG A 44 -18.97 -0.49 -6.88
CA ARG A 44 -19.33 0.92 -6.60
C ARG A 44 -18.80 1.37 -5.24
N ARG A 45 -18.85 0.51 -4.23
CA ARG A 45 -18.35 0.81 -2.87
C ARG A 45 -16.82 0.91 -2.86
N GLU A 46 -16.15 -0.03 -3.53
CA GLU A 46 -14.69 -0.02 -3.68
C GLU A 46 -14.22 1.27 -4.39
N MET A 47 -14.89 1.67 -5.48
CA MET A 47 -14.57 2.92 -6.17
C MET A 47 -14.83 4.16 -5.32
N MET A 48 -15.87 4.16 -4.48
CA MET A 48 -16.15 5.25 -3.54
C MET A 48 -15.07 5.39 -2.47
N VAL A 49 -14.63 4.29 -1.87
CA VAL A 49 -13.52 4.28 -0.90
C VAL A 49 -12.25 4.78 -1.57
N GLY A 50 -11.94 4.23 -2.75
CA GLY A 50 -10.78 4.62 -3.53
C GLY A 50 -10.74 6.10 -3.91
N PHE A 51 -11.88 6.67 -4.32
CA PHE A 51 -12.00 8.09 -4.64
C PHE A 51 -11.69 9.01 -3.44
N LEU A 52 -11.99 8.57 -2.21
CA LEU A 52 -11.68 9.31 -0.99
C LEU A 52 -10.23 9.11 -0.54
N ALA A 53 -9.70 7.89 -0.68
CA ALA A 53 -8.37 7.53 -0.20
C ALA A 53 -7.24 8.02 -1.12
N GLU A 54 -7.47 8.09 -2.43
CA GLU A 54 -6.45 8.45 -3.42
C GLU A 54 -5.91 9.90 -3.29
N PRO A 55 -6.76 10.94 -3.10
CA PRO A 55 -6.28 12.29 -2.81
C PRO A 55 -5.48 12.36 -1.51
N ALA A 56 -5.88 11.60 -0.49
CA ALA A 56 -5.15 11.54 0.78
C ALA A 56 -3.75 10.92 0.59
N LEU A 57 -3.62 9.88 -0.23
CA LEU A 57 -2.33 9.28 -0.59
C LEU A 57 -1.41 10.29 -1.30
N LEU A 58 -1.95 11.06 -2.25
CA LEU A 58 -1.21 12.11 -2.94
C LEU A 58 -0.73 13.19 -1.96
N MET A 59 -1.57 13.60 -1.00
CA MET A 59 -1.18 14.57 0.03
C MET A 59 -0.05 14.05 0.94
N VAL A 60 -0.07 12.76 1.31
CA VAL A 60 1.03 12.14 2.07
C VAL A 60 2.34 12.21 1.29
N ILE A 61 2.30 11.80 0.01
CA ILE A 61 3.46 11.82 -0.87
C ILE A 61 3.96 13.26 -1.06
N PHE A 62 3.04 14.23 -1.19
CA PHE A 62 3.38 15.64 -1.36
C PHE A 62 4.10 16.22 -0.13
N VAL A 63 3.69 15.84 1.08
CA VAL A 63 4.39 16.24 2.31
C VAL A 63 5.83 15.68 2.31
N ALA A 64 6.00 14.42 1.93
CA ALA A 64 7.33 13.81 1.86
C ALA A 64 8.19 14.43 0.74
N SER A 65 7.60 14.73 -0.42
CA SER A 65 8.31 15.30 -1.58
C SER A 65 8.78 16.73 -1.33
N GLN A 66 8.04 17.53 -0.56
CA GLN A 66 8.48 18.87 -0.17
C GLN A 66 9.72 18.84 0.73
N ILE A 67 9.88 17.80 1.56
CA ILE A 67 11.05 17.65 2.43
C ILE A 67 12.30 17.29 1.62
N SER A 68 12.16 16.43 0.61
CA SER A 68 13.30 15.96 -0.20
C SER A 68 13.48 16.69 -1.54
N SER A 69 12.63 17.66 -1.86
CA SER A 69 12.57 18.35 -3.17
C SER A 69 12.49 17.40 -4.39
N SER A 70 11.85 16.24 -4.23
CA SER A 70 11.76 15.22 -5.29
C SER A 70 10.52 14.36 -5.12
N THR A 71 9.94 13.90 -6.23
CA THR A 71 8.82 12.95 -6.24
C THR A 71 9.27 11.50 -6.38
N ALA A 72 10.56 11.27 -6.64
CA ALA A 72 11.12 9.92 -6.77
C ALA A 72 11.23 9.25 -5.40
N LEU A 73 10.54 8.12 -5.22
CA LEU A 73 10.49 7.41 -3.93
C LEU A 73 11.89 7.03 -3.40
N PRO A 74 12.85 6.56 -4.23
CA PRO A 74 14.19 6.27 -3.75
C PRO A 74 14.94 7.50 -3.23
N VAL A 75 14.74 8.67 -3.85
CA VAL A 75 15.38 9.92 -3.43
C VAL A 75 14.78 10.40 -2.10
N ILE A 76 13.45 10.31 -1.95
CA ILE A 76 12.76 10.58 -0.69
C ILE A 76 13.31 9.69 0.42
N THR A 77 13.43 8.39 0.18
CA THR A 77 13.94 7.44 1.20
C THR A 77 15.38 7.72 1.61
N ASP A 78 16.25 8.05 0.67
CA ASP A 78 17.66 8.35 0.93
C ASP A 78 17.81 9.64 1.75
N HIS A 79 17.00 10.66 1.42
CA HIS A 79 16.97 11.91 2.15
C HIS A 79 16.45 11.72 3.59
N LEU A 80 15.42 10.89 3.78
CA LEU A 80 14.86 10.60 5.10
C LEU A 80 15.74 9.66 5.93
N ALA A 81 16.51 8.77 5.28
CA ALA A 81 17.46 7.88 5.95
C ALA A 81 18.73 8.60 6.42
N SER A 82 19.21 9.56 5.63
CA SER A 82 20.45 10.33 5.91
C SER A 82 20.22 11.56 6.78
N GLY A 83 19.01 12.13 6.75
CA GLY A 83 18.62 13.22 7.63
C GLY A 83 18.59 12.80 9.10
N ARG A 84 18.90 13.74 10.02
CA ARG A 84 18.49 13.56 11.42
C ARG A 84 16.98 13.37 11.41
N LEU A 85 16.48 12.27 11.98
CA LEU A 85 15.06 11.98 12.21
C LEU A 85 14.44 13.07 13.11
N GLY A 86 14.31 14.29 12.59
CA GLY A 86 13.52 15.33 13.19
C GLY A 86 12.08 14.97 12.91
N LEU A 87 11.32 14.65 13.96
CA LEU A 87 9.89 14.47 13.88
C LEU A 87 9.26 15.80 13.45
N SER A 88 9.12 16.01 12.15
CA SER A 88 8.36 17.14 11.64
C SER A 88 6.87 16.84 11.89
N PRO A 89 6.11 17.78 12.48
CA PRO A 89 4.69 17.55 12.74
C PRO A 89 3.92 17.13 11.48
N GLY A 90 4.29 17.70 10.32
CA GLY A 90 3.71 17.33 9.02
C GLY A 90 3.94 15.86 8.65
N LEU A 91 5.14 15.33 8.89
CA LEU A 91 5.45 13.92 8.60
C LEU A 91 4.78 12.97 9.59
N ALA A 92 4.58 13.40 10.84
CA ALA A 92 3.82 12.63 11.83
C ALA A 92 2.34 12.51 11.44
N PHE A 93 1.70 13.63 11.05
CA PHE A 93 0.31 13.59 10.58
C PHE A 93 0.15 12.83 9.27
N SER A 94 1.12 12.95 8.35
CA SER A 94 1.08 12.17 7.12
C SER A 94 1.28 10.68 7.35
N ALA A 95 2.02 10.26 8.39
CA ALA A 95 2.11 8.86 8.80
C ALA A 95 0.76 8.29 9.22
N VAL A 96 0.01 9.04 10.04
CA VAL A 96 -1.34 8.63 10.46
C VAL A 96 -2.29 8.57 9.26
N ALA A 97 -2.29 9.60 8.41
CA ALA A 97 -3.09 9.61 7.19
C ALA A 97 -2.75 8.44 6.26
N PHE A 98 -1.46 8.10 6.13
CA PHE A 98 -1.02 6.97 5.34
C PHE A 98 -1.51 5.63 5.89
N ILE A 99 -1.48 5.44 7.22
CA ILE A 99 -2.02 4.22 7.85
C ILE A 99 -3.52 4.08 7.54
N LEU A 100 -4.29 5.16 7.64
CA LEU A 100 -5.72 5.14 7.31
C LEU A 100 -5.96 4.79 5.83
N VAL A 101 -5.18 5.37 4.92
CA VAL A 101 -5.22 5.03 3.49
C VAL A 101 -4.82 3.58 3.24
N LEU A 102 -3.76 3.09 3.89
CA LEU A 102 -3.30 1.72 3.78
C LEU A 102 -4.39 0.73 4.20
N LEU A 103 -5.09 1.01 5.29
CA LEU A 103 -6.19 0.15 5.75
C LEU A 103 -7.40 0.21 4.80
N ALA A 104 -7.77 1.43 4.36
CA ALA A 104 -8.87 1.65 3.42
C ALA A 104 -8.65 0.92 2.08
N GLU A 105 -7.46 1.04 1.51
CA GLU A 105 -7.13 0.48 0.20
C GLU A 105 -6.94 -1.03 0.18
N ASN A 106 -6.68 -1.65 1.34
CA ASN A 106 -6.42 -3.08 1.42
C ASN A 106 -7.58 -3.86 2.03
N ALA A 107 -8.78 -3.26 2.06
CA ALA A 107 -9.98 -3.88 2.61
C ALA A 107 -9.74 -4.42 4.03
N ARG A 108 -9.25 -3.55 4.91
CA ARG A 108 -8.94 -3.86 6.31
C ARG A 108 -9.77 -3.01 7.26
N ILE A 109 -9.94 -3.53 8.48
CA ILE A 109 -10.65 -2.85 9.56
C ILE A 109 -9.94 -1.53 9.85
N PRO A 110 -10.65 -0.39 10.02
CA PRO A 110 -12.09 -0.27 10.24
C PRO A 110 -12.94 -0.02 8.98
N VAL A 111 -12.35 0.00 7.78
CA VAL A 111 -13.06 0.44 6.57
C VAL A 111 -13.83 -0.71 5.91
N ASP A 112 -13.20 -1.88 5.82
CA ASP A 112 -13.84 -3.12 5.37
C ASP A 112 -13.42 -4.27 6.29
N ASN A 113 -14.23 -5.32 6.37
CA ASN A 113 -13.90 -6.50 7.15
C ASN A 113 -13.88 -7.74 6.24
N PRO A 114 -12.70 -8.31 5.93
CA PRO A 114 -12.57 -9.46 5.05
C PRO A 114 -13.21 -10.72 5.65
N ALA A 115 -13.42 -10.78 6.97
CA ALA A 115 -14.06 -11.92 7.63
C ALA A 115 -15.60 -11.86 7.61
N THR A 116 -16.20 -10.74 7.15
CA THR A 116 -17.66 -10.58 7.16
C THR A 116 -18.28 -11.02 5.84
N HIS A 117 -19.03 -12.12 5.87
CA HIS A 117 -19.80 -12.62 4.71
C HIS A 117 -21.25 -12.12 4.67
N LEU A 118 -21.55 -10.99 5.32
CA LEU A 118 -22.88 -10.40 5.29
C LEU A 118 -23.07 -9.64 3.97
N GLU A 119 -24.00 -10.14 3.16
CA GLU A 119 -24.37 -9.64 1.82
C GLU A 119 -24.42 -8.10 1.68
N LEU A 120 -24.86 -7.40 2.75
CA LEU A 120 -25.07 -5.96 2.76
C LEU A 120 -23.87 -5.12 3.19
N THR A 121 -22.87 -5.69 3.87
CA THR A 121 -21.69 -4.95 4.35
C THR A 121 -20.41 -5.29 3.59
N MET A 122 -20.41 -6.35 2.78
CA MET A 122 -19.26 -6.71 1.95
C MET A 122 -18.92 -5.61 0.95
N ILE A 123 -17.64 -5.24 0.89
CA ILE A 123 -17.06 -4.42 -0.18
C ILE A 123 -16.15 -5.30 -1.02
N HIS A 124 -15.01 -5.73 -0.48
CA HIS A 124 -14.06 -6.56 -1.22
C HIS A 124 -14.60 -7.96 -1.51
N GLU A 125 -15.15 -8.62 -0.50
CA GLU A 125 -15.71 -9.96 -0.64
C GLU A 125 -16.77 -10.03 -1.75
N ALA A 126 -17.62 -9.00 -1.87
CA ALA A 126 -18.66 -8.92 -2.90
C ALA A 126 -18.10 -8.87 -4.33
N MET A 127 -16.87 -8.37 -4.52
CA MET A 127 -16.20 -8.38 -5.83
C MET A 127 -15.67 -9.77 -6.21
N VAL A 128 -15.44 -10.64 -5.22
CA VAL A 128 -14.71 -11.89 -5.40
C VAL A 128 -15.62 -13.14 -5.33
N LEU A 129 -16.85 -13.01 -4.80
CA LEU A 129 -17.80 -14.12 -4.55
C LEU A 129 -17.95 -15.15 -5.67
N GLU A 130 -17.95 -14.71 -6.92
CA GLU A 130 -18.24 -15.54 -8.08
C GLU A 130 -16.96 -16.21 -8.67
N TYR A 131 -15.79 -15.82 -8.19
CA TYR A 131 -14.52 -16.42 -8.60
C TYR A 131 -14.23 -17.69 -7.80
N SER A 132 -13.68 -18.69 -8.48
CA SER A 132 -13.30 -19.96 -7.87
C SER A 132 -11.89 -20.40 -8.28
N ALA A 133 -11.28 -21.23 -7.44
CA ALA A 133 -10.01 -21.91 -7.66
C ALA A 133 -8.90 -20.97 -8.19
N ARG A 134 -8.46 -21.17 -9.44
CA ARG A 134 -7.36 -20.41 -10.06
C ARG A 134 -7.64 -18.91 -10.13
N HIS A 135 -8.86 -18.52 -10.47
CA HIS A 135 -9.19 -17.09 -10.62
C HIS A 135 -9.24 -16.41 -9.26
N LEU A 136 -9.83 -17.08 -8.27
CA LEU A 136 -9.80 -16.63 -6.88
C LEU A 136 -8.35 -16.47 -6.38
N ALA A 137 -7.49 -17.47 -6.61
CA ALA A 137 -6.10 -17.41 -6.19
C ALA A 137 -5.32 -16.24 -6.82
N LEU A 138 -5.62 -15.88 -8.07
CA LEU A 138 -5.00 -14.71 -8.72
C LEU A 138 -5.48 -13.40 -8.10
N MET A 139 -6.76 -13.28 -7.79
CA MET A 139 -7.34 -12.09 -7.15
C MET A 139 -6.79 -11.89 -5.74
N GLU A 140 -6.74 -12.97 -4.95
CA GLU A 140 -6.14 -12.98 -3.61
C GLU A 140 -4.66 -12.61 -3.66
N TRP A 141 -3.91 -13.20 -4.60
CA TRP A 141 -2.50 -12.87 -4.73
C TRP A 141 -2.27 -11.41 -5.12
N ALA A 142 -3.11 -10.85 -6.00
CA ALA A 142 -3.08 -9.43 -6.33
C ALA A 142 -3.37 -8.54 -5.11
N ALA A 143 -4.35 -8.90 -4.27
CA ALA A 143 -4.65 -8.20 -3.02
C ALA A 143 -3.47 -8.24 -2.04
N GLN A 144 -2.81 -9.40 -1.87
CA GLN A 144 -1.62 -9.51 -1.02
C GLN A 144 -0.42 -8.72 -1.57
N LEU A 145 -0.23 -8.68 -2.88
CA LEU A 145 0.80 -7.85 -3.52
C LEU A 145 0.52 -6.35 -3.33
N LYS A 146 -0.75 -5.93 -3.40
CA LYS A 146 -1.16 -4.55 -3.09
C LYS A 146 -0.79 -4.21 -1.65
N LEU A 147 -1.19 -5.04 -0.68
CA LEU A 147 -0.88 -4.83 0.74
C LEU A 147 0.63 -4.77 1.00
N PHE A 148 1.37 -5.72 0.43
CA PHE A 148 2.83 -5.75 0.52
C PHE A 148 3.45 -4.43 0.02
N ASN A 149 3.01 -3.93 -1.14
CA ASN A 149 3.52 -2.68 -1.69
C ASN A 149 3.18 -1.47 -0.81
N TYR A 150 1.94 -1.35 -0.30
CA TYR A 150 1.57 -0.27 0.62
C TYR A 150 2.41 -0.30 1.90
N VAL A 151 2.60 -1.47 2.50
CA VAL A 151 3.43 -1.61 3.72
C VAL A 151 4.89 -1.24 3.43
N CYS A 152 5.43 -1.66 2.28
CA CYS A 152 6.79 -1.30 1.88
C CYS A 152 6.95 0.21 1.64
N ILE A 153 5.97 0.86 1.01
CA ILE A 153 5.96 2.33 0.84
C ILE A 153 5.90 3.02 2.21
N GLY A 154 5.09 2.50 3.14
CA GLY A 154 5.03 3.02 4.52
C GLY A 154 6.39 2.94 5.22
N PHE A 155 7.08 1.82 5.11
CA PHE A 155 8.44 1.70 5.65
C PHE A 155 9.41 2.64 4.94
N ALA A 156 9.35 2.73 3.61
CA ALA A 156 10.19 3.63 2.83
C ALA A 156 10.05 5.10 3.25
N LEU A 157 8.83 5.55 3.57
CA LEU A 157 8.54 6.94 3.93
C LEU A 157 8.73 7.24 5.42
N PHE A 158 8.29 6.37 6.32
CA PHE A 158 8.19 6.71 7.75
C PHE A 158 9.21 5.98 8.62
N LEU A 159 9.69 4.82 8.17
CA LEU A 159 10.68 4.02 8.88
C LEU A 159 11.79 3.55 7.93
N PRO A 160 12.62 4.46 7.38
CA PRO A 160 13.64 4.13 6.38
C PRO A 160 14.90 3.44 6.96
N TRP A 161 14.92 3.13 8.26
CA TRP A 161 15.99 2.36 8.91
C TRP A 161 16.21 0.98 8.25
N GLY A 162 17.46 0.56 8.09
CA GLY A 162 17.79 -0.75 7.48
C GLY A 162 17.53 -0.85 5.97
N VAL A 163 17.17 0.26 5.30
CA VAL A 163 17.25 0.35 3.84
C VAL A 163 18.71 0.43 3.45
N ALA A 164 19.13 -0.36 2.45
CA ALA A 164 20.48 -0.29 1.92
C ALA A 164 20.65 0.98 1.07
N THR A 165 20.99 2.09 1.73
CA THR A 165 21.28 3.37 1.07
C THR A 165 22.78 3.46 0.73
N GLY A 166 23.12 3.57 -0.55
CA GLY A 166 24.51 3.68 -1.04
C GLY A 166 25.12 2.40 -1.63
N HIS A 167 26.43 2.42 -1.88
CA HIS A 167 27.20 1.28 -2.40
C HIS A 167 27.52 0.27 -1.30
N ILE A 168 26.49 -0.19 -0.58
CA ILE A 168 26.65 -1.28 0.36
C ILE A 168 26.60 -2.54 -0.49
N GLY A 169 27.74 -3.22 -0.64
CA GLY A 169 27.88 -4.42 -1.46
C GLY A 169 26.96 -5.58 -1.00
N PRO A 170 27.23 -6.83 -1.41
CA PRO A 170 26.40 -7.98 -1.05
C PRO A 170 26.04 -8.10 0.45
N MET A 171 26.92 -7.62 1.34
CA MET A 171 26.68 -7.57 2.78
C MET A 171 25.54 -6.62 3.19
N GLY A 172 25.34 -5.51 2.48
CA GLY A 172 24.22 -4.60 2.75
C GLY A 172 22.88 -5.26 2.46
N LEU A 173 22.81 -6.03 1.37
CA LEU A 173 21.62 -6.82 1.03
C LEU A 173 21.34 -7.89 2.08
N ALA A 174 22.39 -8.54 2.59
CA ALA A 174 22.30 -9.56 3.63
C ALA A 174 21.72 -9.04 4.95
N VAL A 175 21.82 -7.74 5.22
CA VAL A 175 21.21 -7.09 6.39
C VAL A 175 19.82 -6.52 6.05
N ALA A 176 19.67 -5.91 4.87
CA ALA A 176 18.41 -5.27 4.46
C ALA A 176 17.26 -6.26 4.28
N ILE A 177 17.53 -7.46 3.73
CA ILE A 177 16.49 -8.48 3.53
C ILE A 177 15.90 -8.97 4.87
N PRO A 178 16.70 -9.43 5.85
CA PRO A 178 16.19 -9.77 7.18
C PRO A 178 15.51 -8.59 7.88
N ALA A 179 16.06 -7.38 7.77
CA ALA A 179 15.44 -6.20 8.37
C ALA A 179 14.05 -5.94 7.79
N LEU A 180 13.88 -6.03 6.47
CA LEU A 180 12.58 -5.91 5.82
C LEU A 180 11.63 -7.04 6.25
N ALA A 181 12.11 -8.28 6.30
CA ALA A 181 11.31 -9.43 6.73
C ALA A 181 10.80 -9.27 8.17
N ILE A 182 11.63 -8.78 9.09
CA ILE A 182 11.25 -8.49 10.48
C ILE A 182 10.18 -7.38 10.51
N LYS A 183 10.37 -6.28 9.77
CA LYS A 183 9.37 -5.21 9.73
C LYS A 183 8.02 -5.70 9.19
N LEU A 184 8.04 -6.50 8.13
CA LEU A 184 6.84 -7.11 7.55
C LEU A 184 6.17 -8.05 8.55
N ALA A 185 6.94 -8.87 9.27
CA ALA A 185 6.40 -9.74 10.32
C ALA A 185 5.76 -8.94 11.45
N VAL A 186 6.38 -7.84 11.89
CA VAL A 186 5.83 -6.95 12.92
C VAL A 186 4.56 -6.24 12.44
N ALA A 187 4.56 -5.69 11.22
CA ALA A 187 3.37 -5.04 10.66
C ALA A 187 2.22 -6.03 10.44
N GLY A 188 2.53 -7.24 9.95
CA GLY A 188 1.56 -8.32 9.81
C GLY A 188 0.98 -8.78 11.15
N ALA A 189 1.82 -8.92 12.18
CA ALA A 189 1.36 -9.24 13.53
C ALA A 189 0.51 -8.11 14.13
N GLY A 190 0.87 -6.86 13.89
CA GLY A 190 0.08 -5.70 14.31
C GLY A 190 -1.30 -5.66 13.62
N LEU A 191 -1.34 -5.90 12.31
CA LEU A 191 -2.59 -5.99 11.56
C LEU A 191 -3.47 -7.14 12.09
N ALA A 192 -2.90 -8.33 12.26
CA ALA A 192 -3.62 -9.49 12.79
C ALA A 192 -4.16 -9.24 14.21
N LEU A 193 -3.41 -8.52 15.05
CA LEU A 193 -3.86 -8.15 16.39
C LEU A 193 -5.04 -7.16 16.34
N ILE A 194 -4.99 -6.15 15.46
CA ILE A 194 -6.11 -5.22 15.26
C ILE A 194 -7.37 -5.99 14.83
N GLU A 195 -7.22 -6.90 13.88
CA GLU A 195 -8.34 -7.70 13.36
C GLU A 195 -8.90 -8.70 14.38
N THR A 196 -8.06 -9.22 15.28
CA THR A 196 -8.49 -10.18 16.32
C THR A 196 -9.20 -9.48 17.49
N LEU A 197 -8.90 -8.21 17.75
CA LEU A 197 -9.47 -7.44 18.87
C LEU A 197 -10.73 -6.65 18.50
N SER A 198 -11.03 -6.49 17.21
CA SER A 198 -12.16 -5.71 16.70
C SER A 198 -13.38 -6.58 16.43
#